data_AF-A0A3C0RXI8-F1
#
_entry.id   AF-A0A3C0RXI8-F1
#
_cell.length_a   1.000
_cell.length_b   1.000
_cell.length_c   1.000
_cell.angle_alpha   90.00
_cell.angle_beta   90.00
_cell.angle_gamma   90.00
#
_symmetry.space_group_name_H-M   'P 1'
#
loop_
_entity.id
_entity.type
_entity.pdbx_description
1 polymer ?
#
loop_
_entity_poly.entity_id
_entity_poly.type
_entity_poly.pdbx_seq_one_letter_code
_entity_poly.pdbx_strand_id
1 'polypeptide(L)'
;VGIKSLFALCAPYTVKLAESVGYRIDTSVGNNGTFYYPKLDLLATVMIMRNLDTLTEADQENKDAILSLRNNSNIVRIETLRNKEIEIHYQIDIPNLNQWDLNEIIKNLKHTSLDHKPDDRNLNIL
;
A
#
# COMPACT_ATOMS: atom_id res chain seq x y z
N VAL A 1 -8.69 -1.11 11.52
CA VAL A 1 -7.29 -0.58 11.54
C VAL A 1 -7.36 0.88 11.10
N GLY A 2 -7.09 1.84 11.98
CA GLY A 2 -7.35 3.27 11.77
C GLY A 2 -6.41 3.97 10.76
N ILE A 3 -6.11 3.33 9.63
CA ILE A 3 -5.25 3.86 8.58
C ILE A 3 -6.00 4.98 7.87
N LYS A 4 -5.39 6.17 7.80
CA LYS A 4 -6.01 7.37 7.22
C LYS A 4 -5.39 7.82 5.91
N SER A 5 -4.14 7.45 5.66
CA SER A 5 -3.44 7.76 4.42
C SER A 5 -2.49 6.64 4.04
N LEU A 6 -2.22 6.53 2.73
CA LEU A 6 -1.18 5.64 2.20
C LEU A 6 -0.10 6.47 1.52
N PHE A 7 1.12 5.95 1.57
CA PHE A 7 2.30 6.51 0.92
C PHE A 7 2.89 5.45 -0.01
N ALA A 8 3.35 5.85 -1.18
CA ALA A 8 3.97 4.97 -2.15
C ALA A 8 5.16 5.65 -2.85
N LEU A 9 6.11 4.84 -3.29
CA LEU A 9 7.17 5.22 -4.22
C LEU A 9 6.88 4.55 -5.57
N CYS A 10 6.69 5.37 -6.60
CA CYS A 10 6.31 4.91 -7.93
C CYS A 10 7.43 5.18 -8.93
N ALA A 11 7.77 4.19 -9.76
CA ALA A 11 8.55 4.46 -10.96
C ALA A 11 7.74 5.36 -11.92
N PRO A 12 8.37 6.19 -12.78
CA PRO A 12 7.66 7.16 -13.62
C PRO A 12 6.52 6.54 -14.44
N TYR A 13 6.72 5.33 -14.96
CA TYR A 13 5.72 4.62 -15.76
C TYR A 13 4.53 4.07 -14.96
N THR A 14 4.62 4.02 -13.62
CA THR A 14 3.53 3.57 -12.73
C THR A 14 2.74 4.70 -12.09
N VAL A 15 3.21 5.95 -12.21
CA VAL A 15 2.57 7.12 -11.58
C VAL A 15 1.10 7.25 -11.99
N LYS A 16 0.81 7.13 -13.30
CA LYS A 16 -0.57 7.24 -13.81
C LYS A 16 -1.50 6.16 -13.28
N LEU A 17 -0.98 4.95 -13.07
CA LEU A 17 -1.74 3.85 -12.45
C LEU A 17 -2.02 4.13 -10.97
N ALA A 18 -1.06 4.71 -10.24
CA ALA A 18 -1.30 5.10 -8.87
C ALA A 18 -2.31 6.27 -8.77
N GLU A 19 -2.24 7.23 -9.71
CA GLU A 19 -3.19 8.34 -9.78
C GLU A 19 -4.62 7.88 -10.02
N SER A 20 -4.82 6.88 -10.89
CA SER A 20 -6.16 6.37 -11.25
C SER A 20 -6.89 5.72 -10.07
N VAL A 21 -6.15 5.23 -9.07
CA VAL A 21 -6.72 4.69 -7.82
C VAL A 21 -6.78 5.72 -6.68
N GLY A 22 -6.31 6.95 -6.91
CA GLY A 22 -6.47 8.08 -5.99
C GLY A 22 -5.22 8.56 -5.28
N TYR A 23 -4.02 8.14 -5.69
CA TYR A 23 -2.79 8.77 -5.22
C TYR A 23 -2.54 10.11 -5.94
N ARG A 24 -1.76 10.99 -5.33
CA ARG A 24 -1.19 12.18 -5.99
C ARG A 24 0.29 12.33 -5.66
N ILE A 25 1.02 12.90 -6.61
CA ILE A 25 2.45 13.22 -6.40
C ILE A 25 2.56 14.18 -5.22
N ASP A 26 3.46 13.89 -4.28
CA ASP A 26 3.83 14.83 -3.24
C ASP A 26 5.18 15.46 -3.57
N THR A 27 5.16 16.76 -3.86
CA THR A 27 6.34 17.53 -4.23
C THR A 27 7.05 18.15 -3.02
N SER A 28 6.54 17.97 -1.81
CA SER A 28 7.08 18.59 -0.59
C SER A 28 8.39 17.97 -0.09
N VAL A 29 8.79 16.82 -0.65
CA VAL A 29 9.98 16.06 -0.24
C VAL A 29 10.92 15.78 -1.41
N GLY A 30 12.21 15.57 -1.12
CA GLY A 30 13.21 15.21 -2.12
C GLY A 30 13.44 16.31 -3.17
N ASN A 31 13.68 15.91 -4.41
CA ASN A 31 13.75 16.83 -5.55
C ASN A 31 12.39 16.90 -6.25
N ASN A 32 11.50 17.77 -5.76
CA ASN A 32 10.12 17.89 -6.24
C ASN A 32 9.36 16.55 -6.26
N GLY A 33 9.48 15.78 -5.17
CA GLY A 33 8.85 14.47 -5.02
C GLY A 33 9.64 13.32 -5.64
N THR A 34 10.85 13.55 -6.17
CA THR A 34 11.64 12.51 -6.81
C THR A 34 12.93 12.15 -6.06
N PHE A 35 13.30 10.87 -6.15
CA PHE A 35 14.45 10.27 -5.48
C PHE A 35 15.12 9.27 -6.43
N TYR A 36 16.46 9.21 -6.43
CA TYR A 36 17.17 8.11 -7.07
C TYR A 36 17.15 6.89 -6.16
N TYR A 37 16.78 5.73 -6.68
CA TYR A 37 16.66 4.51 -5.88
C TYR A 37 16.81 3.22 -6.71
N PRO A 38 17.80 2.34 -6.42
CA PRO A 38 19.06 2.54 -5.69
C PRO A 38 20.23 3.00 -6.59
N LYS A 39 19.99 3.19 -7.90
CA LYS A 39 20.98 3.64 -8.88
C LYS A 39 20.55 4.98 -9.50
N LEU A 40 21.50 5.73 -10.07
CA LEU A 40 21.25 7.05 -10.66
C LEU A 40 20.29 7.03 -11.87
N ASP A 41 20.09 5.88 -12.49
CA ASP A 41 19.17 5.68 -13.61
C ASP A 41 17.74 5.31 -13.15
N LEU A 42 17.55 4.99 -11.88
CA LEU A 42 16.27 4.60 -11.33
C LEU A 42 15.67 5.74 -10.51
N LEU A 43 14.62 6.34 -11.06
CA LEU A 43 13.88 7.41 -10.41
C LEU A 43 12.62 6.85 -9.73
N ALA A 44 12.41 7.22 -8.47
CA ALA A 44 11.18 6.99 -7.73
C ALA A 44 10.47 8.32 -7.49
N THR A 45 9.14 8.33 -7.62
CA THR A 45 8.26 9.47 -7.39
C THR A 45 7.42 9.19 -6.15
N VAL A 46 7.41 10.11 -5.20
CA VAL A 46 6.59 10.04 -4.00
C VAL A 46 5.14 10.31 -4.35
N MET A 47 4.28 9.41 -3.89
CA MET A 47 2.84 9.45 -4.07
C MET A 47 2.15 9.33 -2.70
N ILE A 48 1.12 10.14 -2.46
CA ILE A 48 0.31 10.08 -1.23
C ILE A 48 -1.18 9.97 -1.59
N MET A 49 -1.89 9.09 -0.91
CA MET A 49 -3.35 9.00 -0.93
C MET A 49 -3.88 9.40 0.45
N ARG A 50 -4.61 10.52 0.52
CA ARG A 50 -5.07 11.12 1.79
C ARG A 50 -6.48 10.71 2.19
N ASN A 51 -7.34 10.44 1.22
CA ASN A 51 -8.77 10.24 1.44
C ASN A 51 -9.16 8.78 1.21
N LEU A 52 -8.69 7.88 2.07
CA LEU A 52 -8.90 6.43 1.89
C LEU A 52 -10.35 6.00 1.96
N ASP A 53 -11.15 6.69 2.79
CA ASP A 53 -12.55 6.36 3.02
C ASP A 53 -13.41 6.71 1.79
N THR A 54 -13.15 7.86 1.17
CA THR A 54 -14.00 8.43 0.10
C THR A 54 -13.43 8.27 -1.30
N LEU A 55 -12.12 8.03 -1.43
CA LEU A 55 -11.39 7.89 -2.69
C LEU A 55 -11.72 9.02 -3.68
N THR A 56 -11.83 10.26 -3.18
CA THR A 56 -12.25 11.43 -3.98
C THR A 56 -11.36 11.73 -5.18
N GLU A 57 -10.11 11.27 -5.12
CA GLU A 57 -9.09 11.51 -6.14
C GLU A 57 -8.96 10.33 -7.12
N ALA A 58 -9.65 9.22 -6.89
CA ALA A 58 -9.64 8.08 -7.78
C ALA A 58 -10.56 8.31 -8.99
N ASP A 59 -10.24 7.65 -10.10
CA ASP A 59 -11.12 7.57 -11.25
C ASP A 59 -12.42 6.87 -10.83
N GLN A 60 -13.55 7.29 -11.41
CA GLN A 60 -14.87 6.84 -10.99
C GLN A 60 -15.02 5.31 -11.06
N GLU A 61 -14.52 4.69 -12.14
CA GLU A 61 -14.53 3.23 -12.31
C GLU A 61 -13.76 2.50 -11.19
N ASN A 62 -12.54 2.96 -10.88
CA ASN A 62 -11.72 2.38 -9.82
C ASN A 62 -12.35 2.59 -8.44
N LYS A 63 -12.89 3.79 -8.19
CA LYS A 63 -13.61 4.10 -6.96
C LYS A 63 -14.79 3.16 -6.75
N ASP A 64 -15.63 2.99 -7.76
CA ASP A 64 -16.82 2.13 -7.67
C ASP A 64 -16.43 0.66 -7.49
N ALA A 65 -15.41 0.19 -8.21
CA ALA A 65 -14.88 -1.16 -8.04
C ALA A 65 -14.35 -1.38 -6.61
N ILE A 66 -13.54 -0.46 -6.08
CA ILE A 66 -12.99 -0.56 -4.72
C ILE A 66 -14.11 -0.52 -3.67
N LEU A 67 -15.07 0.40 -3.79
CA LEU A 67 -16.18 0.51 -2.83
C LEU A 67 -17.09 -0.72 -2.88
N SER A 68 -17.35 -1.27 -4.08
CA SER A 68 -18.09 -2.53 -4.24
C SER A 68 -17.41 -3.68 -3.49
N LEU A 69 -16.09 -3.84 -3.66
CA LEU A 69 -15.31 -4.88 -2.96
C LEU A 69 -15.21 -4.66 -1.45
N ARG A 70 -15.22 -3.41 -0.98
CA ARG A 70 -15.28 -3.11 0.47
C ARG A 70 -16.63 -3.45 1.08
N ASN A 71 -17.72 -3.26 0.34
CA ASN A 71 -19.07 -3.60 0.79
C ASN A 71 -19.35 -5.11 0.71
N ASN A 72 -18.66 -5.81 -0.20
CA ASN A 72 -18.75 -7.26 -0.33
C ASN A 72 -17.36 -7.87 -0.59
N SER A 73 -16.68 -8.26 0.48
CA SER A 73 -15.29 -8.73 0.48
C SER A 73 -15.11 -10.14 -0.08
N ASN A 74 -16.18 -10.93 -0.19
CA ASN A 74 -16.16 -12.27 -0.76
C ASN A 74 -17.18 -12.38 -1.90
N ILE A 75 -16.74 -12.17 -3.13
CA ILE A 75 -17.61 -12.09 -4.29
C ILE A 75 -16.94 -12.70 -5.54
N VAL A 76 -17.75 -13.30 -6.40
CA VAL A 76 -17.34 -13.72 -7.74
C VAL A 76 -17.80 -12.66 -8.74
N ARG A 77 -16.89 -12.14 -9.56
CA ARG A 77 -17.18 -11.14 -10.59
C ARG A 77 -16.68 -11.63 -11.95
N ILE A 78 -17.42 -11.29 -13.01
CA ILE A 78 -16.94 -11.43 -14.38
C ILE A 78 -16.42 -10.06 -14.82
N GLU A 79 -15.13 -9.99 -15.13
CA GLU A 79 -14.48 -8.78 -15.63
C GLU A 79 -14.12 -8.93 -17.10
N THR A 80 -14.43 -7.91 -17.89
CA THR A 80 -14.16 -7.91 -19.34
C THR A 80 -12.90 -7.13 -19.63
N LEU A 81 -11.84 -7.83 -20.04
CA LEU A 81 -10.58 -7.23 -20.43
C LEU A 81 -10.24 -7.61 -21.88
N ARG A 82 -10.08 -6.62 -22.76
CA ARG A 82 -9.75 -6.83 -24.19
C ARG A 82 -10.69 -7.84 -24.87
N ASN A 83 -12.00 -7.69 -24.65
CA ASN A 83 -13.07 -8.57 -25.15
C ASN A 83 -12.98 -10.03 -24.68
N LYS A 84 -12.29 -10.27 -23.56
CA LYS A 84 -12.28 -11.56 -22.88
C LYS A 84 -12.91 -11.39 -21.51
N GLU A 85 -13.84 -12.27 -21.19
CA GLU A 85 -14.43 -12.37 -19.86
C GLU A 85 -13.53 -13.22 -18.97
N ILE A 86 -13.26 -12.73 -17.76
CA ILE A 86 -12.46 -13.41 -16.76
C ILE A 86 -13.32 -13.50 -15.50
N GLU A 87 -13.56 -14.70 -15.01
CA GLU A 87 -14.17 -14.91 -13.71
C GLU A 87 -13.11 -14.74 -12.61
N ILE A 88 -13.35 -13.83 -11.69
CA ILE A 88 -12.46 -13.51 -10.57
C ILE A 88 -13.19 -13.79 -9.26
N HIS A 89 -12.57 -14.63 -8.43
CA HIS A 89 -13.03 -14.95 -7.08
C HIS A 89 -12.28 -14.06 -6.08
N TYR A 90 -12.94 -13.03 -5.57
CA TYR A 90 -12.38 -12.18 -4.52
C TYR A 90 -12.63 -12.82 -3.16
N GLN A 91 -11.56 -12.97 -2.37
CA GLN A 91 -11.59 -13.37 -0.97
C GLN A 91 -10.70 -12.41 -0.18
N ILE A 92 -11.26 -11.25 0.19
CA ILE A 92 -10.50 -10.11 0.73
C ILE A 92 -10.46 -10.14 2.27
N ASP A 93 -11.31 -10.94 2.91
CA ASP A 93 -11.29 -11.08 4.35
C ASP A 93 -9.97 -11.69 4.82
N ILE A 94 -9.38 -11.06 5.85
CA ILE A 94 -8.18 -11.57 6.50
C ILE A 94 -8.62 -12.61 7.54
N PRO A 95 -8.25 -13.90 7.39
CA PRO A 95 -8.63 -14.93 8.34
C PRO A 95 -8.15 -14.59 9.75
N ASN A 96 -8.98 -14.86 10.76
CA ASN A 96 -8.65 -14.65 12.17
C ASN A 96 -8.30 -13.20 12.55
N LEU A 97 -8.69 -12.20 11.76
CA LEU A 97 -8.39 -10.79 12.07
C LEU A 97 -8.92 -10.34 13.44
N ASN A 98 -10.04 -10.92 13.87
CA ASN A 98 -10.63 -10.70 15.20
C ASN A 98 -9.79 -11.26 16.37
N GLN A 99 -8.88 -12.20 16.10
CA GLN A 99 -7.95 -12.74 17.10
C GLN A 99 -6.71 -11.86 17.26
N TRP A 100 -6.56 -10.82 16.45
CA TRP A 100 -5.40 -9.95 16.48
C TRP A 100 -5.52 -8.94 17.63
N ASP A 101 -4.75 -9.15 18.70
CA ASP A 101 -4.67 -8.25 19.85
C ASP A 101 -3.33 -7.50 19.86
N LEU A 102 -3.40 -6.18 19.66
CA LEU A 102 -2.24 -5.31 19.64
C LEU A 102 -1.48 -5.31 20.98
N ASN A 103 -2.17 -5.45 22.12
CA ASN A 103 -1.54 -5.43 23.43
C ASN A 103 -0.70 -6.70 23.65
N GLU A 104 -1.24 -7.85 23.28
CA GLU A 104 -0.53 -9.14 23.30
C GLU A 104 0.73 -9.09 22.41
N ILE A 105 0.61 -8.54 21.18
CA ILE A 105 1.75 -8.39 20.26
C ILE A 105 2.84 -7.50 20.87
N ILE A 106 2.47 -6.34 21.43
CA ILE A 106 3.42 -5.42 22.06
C ILE A 106 4.14 -6.08 23.25
N LYS A 107 3.42 -6.87 24.05
CA LYS A 107 4.00 -7.61 25.18
C LYS A 107 5.03 -8.64 24.71
N ASN A 108 4.72 -9.39 23.65
CA ASN A 108 5.62 -10.41 23.10
C ASN A 108 6.90 -9.80 22.50
N LEU A 109 6.80 -8.63 21.82
CA LEU A 109 7.97 -7.92 21.27
C LEU A 109 8.98 -7.47 22.34
N LYS A 110 8.48 -7.04 23.51
CA LYS A 110 9.34 -6.62 24.63
C LYS A 110 10.13 -7.78 25.26
N HIS A 111 9.58 -8.99 25.22
CA HIS A 111 10.29 -10.17 25.69
C HIS A 111 11.47 -10.56 24.79
N THR A 112 11.31 -10.46 23.46
CA THR A 112 12.36 -10.84 22.50
C THR A 112 13.57 -9.89 22.50
N SER A 113 13.38 -8.63 22.87
CA SER A 113 14.46 -7.61 22.84
C SER A 113 15.43 -7.68 24.03
N LEU A 114 15.09 -8.39 25.10
CA LEU A 114 15.96 -8.54 26.28
C LEU A 114 17.06 -9.60 26.09
N ASP A 115 16.91 -10.52 25.13
CA ASP A 115 17.84 -11.63 24.88
C ASP A 115 18.84 -11.36 23.73
N HIS A 116 18.69 -10.26 22.98
CA HIS A 116 19.57 -9.92 21.87
C HIS A 116 20.52 -8.77 22.23
N LYS A 117 21.78 -9.08 22.54
CA LYS A 117 22.86 -8.07 22.53
C LYS A 117 23.26 -7.80 21.08
N PRO A 118 23.13 -6.57 20.56
CA PRO A 118 23.61 -6.25 19.22
C PRO A 118 25.14 -6.45 19.16
N ASP A 119 25.62 -7.16 18.14
CA ASP A 119 27.06 -7.26 17.83
C ASP A 119 27.44 -6.08 16.93
N ASP A 120 27.92 -5.01 17.54
CA ASP A 120 28.31 -3.75 16.88
C ASP A 120 29.45 -3.91 15.84
N ARG A 121 30.02 -5.11 15.67
CA ARG A 121 31.14 -5.37 14.76
C ARG A 121 30.75 -5.52 13.28
N ASN A 122 29.46 -5.49 12.93
CA ASN A 122 28.99 -5.66 11.55
C ASN A 122 28.21 -4.46 10.98
N LEU A 123 28.49 -3.24 11.45
CA LEU A 123 27.98 -2.01 10.83
C LEU A 123 28.99 -1.48 9.80
N ASN A 124 29.23 -2.25 8.73
CA ASN A 124 29.83 -1.68 7.53
C ASN A 124 28.72 -1.01 6.71
N ILE A 125 28.47 0.26 7.00
CA ILE A 125 27.71 1.15 6.13
C ILE A 125 28.74 1.89 5.27
N LEU A 126 28.97 1.35 4.07
CA LEU A 126 29.66 1.99 2.95
C LEU A 126 28.75 1.94 1.74
#